data_AF-A0A968XCQ8-F1
#
_entry.id   AF-A0A968XCQ8-F1
#
_cell.length_a   1.000
_cell.length_b   1.000
_cell.length_c   1.000
_cell.angle_alpha   90.00
_cell.angle_beta   90.00
_cell.angle_gamma   90.00
#
_symmetry.space_group_name_H-M   'P 1'
#
loop_
_entity.id
_entity.type
_entity.pdbx_description
1 polymer ?
#
loop_
_entity_poly.entity_id
_entity_poly.type
_entity_poly.pdbx_seq_one_letter_code
_entity_poly.pdbx_strand_id
1 'polypeptide(L)'
;MTTLETLHHEAMELVDRALLARQNGHQDQANQLIRTAFDREKNAASLTADQLDLEPTRSVLHRSAATLALECNELREAERLISRALSGFPPIDIAEELRNLLIEEIYSHREQISA
;
A
#
# COMPACT_ATOMS: atom_id res chain seq x y z
N MET A 1 6.88 13.33 -16.55
CA MET A 1 6.60 12.20 -15.67
C MET A 1 7.90 11.70 -15.08
N THR A 2 7.99 11.65 -13.75
CA THR A 2 9.12 11.03 -13.03
C THR A 2 8.94 9.51 -12.95
N THR A 3 9.99 8.76 -12.63
CA THR A 3 9.90 7.31 -12.40
C THR A 3 8.87 6.96 -11.31
N LEU A 4 8.77 7.81 -10.29
CA LEU A 4 7.79 7.68 -9.21
C LEU A 4 6.35 7.78 -9.71
N GLU A 5 6.06 8.85 -10.47
CA GLU A 5 4.72 9.08 -11.02
C GLU A 5 4.33 7.94 -11.97
N THR A 6 5.29 7.42 -12.72
CA THR A 6 5.09 6.28 -13.63
C THR A 6 4.72 5.01 -12.86
N LEU A 7 5.49 4.67 -11.81
CA LEU A 7 5.22 3.48 -10.99
C LEU A 7 3.86 3.57 -10.29
N HIS A 8 3.54 4.72 -9.70
CA HIS A 8 2.26 4.94 -9.05
C HIS A 8 1.09 4.84 -10.04
N HIS A 9 1.22 5.47 -11.21
CA HIS A 9 0.18 5.42 -12.23
C HIS A 9 -0.05 4.00 -12.76
N GLU A 10 1.02 3.26 -13.09
CA GLU A 10 0.93 1.85 -13.48
C GLU A 10 0.25 1.00 -12.39
N ALA A 11 0.55 1.26 -11.11
CA ALA A 11 -0.10 0.56 -10.02
C ALA A 11 -1.61 0.83 -9.98
N MET A 12 -2.04 2.09 -10.14
CA MET A 12 -3.46 2.44 -10.16
C MET A 12 -4.19 1.80 -11.36
N GLU A 13 -3.58 1.78 -12.55
CA GLU A 13 -4.15 1.08 -13.71
C GLU A 13 -4.30 -0.43 -13.46
N LEU A 14 -3.35 -1.05 -12.78
CA LEU A 14 -3.40 -2.46 -12.40
C LEU A 14 -4.51 -2.72 -11.37
N VAL A 15 -4.71 -1.83 -10.40
CA VAL A 15 -5.79 -1.91 -9.41
C VAL A 15 -7.15 -1.80 -10.10
N ASP A 16 -7.34 -0.84 -11.01
CA ASP A 16 -8.58 -0.69 -11.78
C ASP A 16 -8.89 -1.96 -12.59
N ARG A 17 -7.87 -2.53 -13.23
CA ARG A 17 -8.01 -3.80 -13.95
C ARG A 17 -8.31 -4.97 -13.03
N ALA A 18 -7.73 -5.00 -11.83
CA ALA A 18 -8.01 -6.04 -10.84
C ALA A 18 -9.47 -5.97 -10.36
N LEU A 19 -9.99 -4.76 -10.14
CA LEU A 19 -11.39 -4.55 -9.78
C LEU A 19 -12.33 -5.06 -10.88
N LEU A 20 -12.05 -4.73 -12.15
CA LEU A 20 -12.80 -5.26 -13.29
C LEU A 20 -12.71 -6.79 -13.38
N ALA A 21 -11.53 -7.38 -13.13
CA ALA A 21 -11.37 -8.83 -13.12
C ALA A 21 -12.22 -9.50 -12.01
N ARG A 22 -12.24 -8.92 -10.80
CA ARG A 22 -13.11 -9.38 -9.69
C ARG A 22 -14.59 -9.34 -10.07
N GLN A 23 -15.05 -8.24 -10.66
CA GLN A 23 -16.44 -8.09 -11.11
C GLN A 23 -16.86 -9.14 -12.15
N ASN A 24 -15.91 -9.61 -12.95
CA ASN A 24 -16.14 -10.67 -13.94
C ASN A 24 -15.89 -12.09 -13.41
N GLY A 25 -15.63 -12.26 -12.10
CA GLY A 25 -15.38 -13.57 -11.48
C GLY A 25 -13.97 -14.12 -11.70
N HIS A 26 -13.05 -13.35 -12.29
CA HIS A 26 -11.67 -13.77 -12.57
C HIS A 26 -10.75 -13.50 -11.37
N GLN A 27 -10.99 -14.19 -10.25
CA GLN A 27 -10.30 -13.94 -8.99
C GLN A 27 -8.77 -14.12 -9.07
N ASP A 28 -8.29 -15.18 -9.75
CA ASP A 28 -6.85 -15.44 -9.88
C ASP A 28 -6.14 -14.32 -10.66
N GLN A 29 -6.79 -13.82 -11.72
CA GLN A 29 -6.27 -12.71 -12.51
C GLN A 29 -6.22 -11.43 -11.66
N ALA A 30 -7.28 -11.16 -10.88
CA ALA A 30 -7.29 -10.01 -9.98
C ALA A 30 -6.14 -10.07 -8.97
N ASN A 31 -5.89 -11.25 -8.37
CA ASN A 31 -4.82 -11.44 -7.40
C ASN A 31 -3.43 -11.20 -8.03
N GLN A 32 -3.21 -11.67 -9.27
CA GLN A 32 -1.96 -11.40 -10.00
C GLN A 32 -1.77 -9.91 -10.31
N LEU A 33 -2.85 -9.22 -10.69
CA LEU A 33 -2.82 -7.79 -10.97
C LEU A 33 -2.51 -6.99 -9.69
N ILE A 34 -3.17 -7.30 -8.57
CA ILE A 34 -2.91 -6.68 -7.27
C ILE A 34 -1.47 -6.93 -6.82
N ARG A 35 -0.95 -8.15 -6.98
CA ARG A 35 0.46 -8.44 -6.65
C ARG A 35 1.43 -7.58 -7.46
N THR A 36 1.15 -7.40 -8.75
CA THR A 36 1.98 -6.57 -9.62
C THR A 36 1.87 -5.09 -9.23
N ALA A 37 0.66 -4.60 -8.89
CA ALA A 37 0.43 -3.24 -8.41
C ALA A 37 1.20 -2.98 -7.11
N PHE A 38 1.16 -3.95 -6.18
CA PHE A 38 1.90 -3.88 -4.93
C PHE A 38 3.40 -3.71 -5.17
N ASP A 39 4.00 -4.51 -6.07
CA ASP A 39 5.42 -4.41 -6.39
C ASP A 39 5.78 -3.01 -6.94
N ARG A 40 4.90 -2.40 -7.74
CA ARG A 40 5.10 -1.04 -8.27
C ARG A 40 5.06 0.02 -7.17
N GLU A 41 4.05 -0.03 -6.30
CA GLU A 41 3.92 0.93 -5.19
C GLU A 41 5.04 0.79 -4.18
N LYS A 42 5.40 -0.45 -3.83
CA LYS A 42 6.53 -0.70 -2.93
C LYS A 42 7.84 -0.13 -3.49
N ASN A 43 8.06 -0.23 -4.80
CA ASN A 43 9.21 0.40 -5.44
C ASN A 43 9.14 1.93 -5.39
N ALA A 44 7.98 2.53 -5.67
CA ALA A 44 7.79 3.98 -5.56
C ALA A 44 8.00 4.50 -4.13
N ALA A 45 7.45 3.81 -3.13
CA ALA A 45 7.67 4.08 -1.70
C ALA A 45 9.15 3.96 -1.32
N SER A 46 9.85 2.94 -1.82
CA SER A 46 11.28 2.74 -1.57
C SER A 46 12.13 3.88 -2.14
N LEU A 47 11.80 4.38 -3.33
CA LEU A 47 12.51 5.51 -3.96
C LEU A 47 12.38 6.82 -3.16
N THR A 48 11.30 6.98 -2.40
CA THR A 48 11.04 8.17 -1.56
C THR A 48 11.32 7.98 -0.08
N ALA A 49 11.78 6.79 0.33
CA ALA A 49 11.81 6.39 1.73
C ALA A 49 12.56 7.38 2.64
N ASP A 50 13.67 7.95 2.14
CA ASP A 50 14.53 8.91 2.85
C ASP A 50 14.27 10.38 2.47
N GLN A 51 13.32 10.66 1.58
CA GLN A 51 13.01 12.00 1.06
C GLN A 51 11.84 12.63 1.84
N LEU A 52 12.10 13.03 3.10
CA LEU A 52 11.07 13.56 4.00
C LEU A 52 10.49 14.91 3.54
N ASP A 53 11.21 15.64 2.70
CA ASP A 53 10.80 16.89 2.07
C ASP A 53 9.78 16.69 0.93
N LEU A 54 9.58 15.45 0.48
CA LEU A 54 8.56 15.11 -0.54
C LEU A 54 7.18 14.82 0.04
N GLU A 55 6.96 15.01 1.33
CA GLU A 55 5.61 14.90 1.89
C GLU A 55 4.67 15.92 1.20
N PRO A 56 3.44 15.52 0.81
CA PRO A 56 2.75 14.28 1.18
C PRO A 56 3.03 13.07 0.28
N THR A 57 3.72 13.26 -0.85
CA THR A 57 3.93 12.21 -1.87
C THR A 57 4.52 10.94 -1.26
N ARG A 58 5.53 11.09 -0.40
CA ARG A 58 6.18 9.96 0.29
C ARG A 58 5.17 9.15 1.12
N SER A 59 4.39 9.79 1.99
CA SER A 59 3.40 9.08 2.82
C SER A 59 2.22 8.53 2.02
N VAL A 60 1.78 9.20 0.96
CA VAL A 60 0.77 8.67 0.02
C VAL A 60 1.23 7.35 -0.59
N LEU A 61 2.46 7.29 -1.11
CA LEU A 61 3.00 6.06 -1.72
C LEU A 61 3.16 4.93 -0.72
N HIS A 62 3.66 5.22 0.49
CA HIS A 62 3.76 4.19 1.52
C HIS A 62 2.39 3.67 1.96
N ARG A 63 1.40 4.55 2.08
CA ARG A 63 0.03 4.15 2.40
C ARG A 63 -0.55 3.27 1.27
N SER A 64 -0.41 3.68 0.02
CA SER A 64 -0.85 2.90 -1.15
C SER A 64 -0.20 1.51 -1.17
N ALA A 65 1.13 1.45 -1.00
CA ALA A 65 1.88 0.20 -0.91
C ALA A 65 1.39 -0.68 0.26
N ALA A 66 1.11 -0.09 1.43
CA ALA A 66 0.63 -0.83 2.59
C ALA A 66 -0.77 -1.43 2.37
N THR A 67 -1.68 -0.66 1.76
CA THR A 67 -3.02 -1.15 1.40
C THR A 67 -2.93 -2.33 0.43
N LEU A 68 -2.10 -2.24 -0.60
CA LEU A 68 -1.91 -3.36 -1.55
C LEU A 68 -1.19 -4.56 -0.92
N ALA A 69 -0.31 -4.34 0.05
CA ALA A 69 0.31 -5.41 0.82
C ALA A 69 -0.75 -6.19 1.63
N LEU A 70 -1.71 -5.49 2.24
CA LEU A 70 -2.84 -6.12 2.94
C LEU A 70 -3.70 -6.95 1.98
N GLU A 71 -4.01 -6.42 0.79
CA GLU A 71 -4.73 -7.19 -0.23
C GLU A 71 -3.96 -8.43 -0.73
N CYS A 72 -2.62 -8.38 -0.69
CA CYS A 72 -1.75 -9.52 -0.97
C CYS A 72 -1.57 -10.47 0.23
N ASN A 73 -2.22 -10.20 1.37
CA ASN A 73 -2.07 -10.94 2.62
C ASN A 73 -0.64 -10.89 3.21
N GLU A 74 0.13 -9.85 2.89
CA GLU A 74 1.51 -9.60 3.33
C GLU A 74 1.54 -8.70 4.59
N LEU A 75 0.88 -9.13 5.66
CA LEU A 75 0.65 -8.30 6.87
C LEU A 75 1.93 -7.68 7.45
N ARG A 76 3.02 -8.47 7.50
CA ARG A 76 4.31 -8.00 8.04
C ARG A 76 4.91 -6.88 7.17
N GLU A 77 4.69 -6.94 5.87
CA GLU A 77 5.21 -5.92 4.97
C GLU A 77 4.36 -4.66 5.00
N ALA A 78 3.04 -4.81 5.13
CA ALA A 78 2.13 -3.68 5.39
C ALA A 78 2.54 -2.93 6.67
N GLU A 79 2.80 -3.64 7.77
CA GLU A 79 3.26 -3.05 9.04
C GLU A 79 4.56 -2.26 8.87
N ARG A 80 5.52 -2.79 8.11
CA ARG A 80 6.79 -2.11 7.81
C ARG A 80 6.60 -0.84 7.01
N LEU A 81 5.78 -0.89 5.96
CA LEU A 81 5.47 0.26 5.11
C LEU A 81 4.78 1.37 5.91
N ILE A 82 3.79 1.00 6.74
CA ILE A 82 3.09 1.93 7.64
C ILE A 82 4.06 2.57 8.63
N SER A 83 4.87 1.76 9.31
CA SER A 83 5.85 2.25 10.29
C SER A 83 6.85 3.21 9.64
N ARG A 84 7.30 2.90 8.41
CA ARG A 84 8.20 3.77 7.66
C ARG A 84 7.55 5.10 7.30
N ALA A 85 6.30 5.10 6.84
CA ALA A 85 5.56 6.32 6.57
C ALA A 85 5.47 7.22 7.80
N LEU A 86 5.01 6.66 8.93
CA LEU A 86 4.81 7.34 10.21
C LEU A 86 6.11 7.85 10.84
N SER A 87 7.26 7.28 10.50
CA SER A 87 8.57 7.79 10.96
C SER A 87 9.01 9.10 10.29
N GLY A 88 8.28 9.57 9.27
CA GLY A 88 8.49 10.87 8.63
C GLY A 88 7.57 11.96 9.18
N PHE A 89 7.08 12.83 8.29
CA PHE A 89 6.15 13.90 8.63
C PHE A 89 4.86 13.85 7.79
N PRO A 90 4.14 12.72 7.78
CA PRO A 90 2.89 12.62 7.04
C PRO A 90 1.90 13.70 7.51
N PRO A 91 1.11 14.29 6.59
CA PRO A 91 -0.05 15.08 6.97
C PRO A 91 -0.98 14.32 7.90
N ILE A 92 -1.69 15.03 8.77
CA ILE A 92 -2.52 14.42 9.82
C ILE A 92 -3.52 13.41 9.25
N ASP A 93 -4.20 13.73 8.16
CA ASP A 93 -5.20 12.84 7.56
C ASP A 93 -4.58 11.51 7.10
N ILE A 94 -3.41 11.56 6.46
CA ILE A 94 -2.69 10.37 6.01
C ILE A 94 -2.14 9.58 7.21
N ALA A 95 -1.67 10.29 8.24
CA ALA A 95 -1.20 9.65 9.47
C ALA A 95 -2.33 8.87 10.17
N GLU A 96 -3.55 9.42 10.21
CA GLU A 96 -4.71 8.70 10.76
C GLU A 96 -5.10 7.50 9.89
N GLU A 97 -5.14 7.65 8.56
CA GLU A 97 -5.39 6.51 7.65
C GLU A 97 -4.39 5.37 7.90
N LEU A 98 -3.10 5.69 8.04
CA LEU A 98 -2.03 4.73 8.33
C LEU A 98 -2.21 4.04 9.69
N ARG A 99 -2.62 4.77 10.73
CA ARG A 99 -2.90 4.19 12.05
C ARG A 99 -4.14 3.31 12.04
N ASN A 100 -5.17 3.70 11.31
CA ASN A 100 -6.37 2.88 11.14
C ASN A 100 -6.02 1.55 10.47
N LEU A 101 -5.24 1.56 9.39
CA LEU A 101 -4.74 0.33 8.76
C LEU A 101 -3.95 -0.56 9.75
N LEU A 102 -3.13 0.03 10.62
CA LEU A 102 -2.37 -0.72 11.63
C LEU A 102 -3.27 -1.37 12.68
N ILE A 103 -4.26 -0.63 13.19
CA ILE A 103 -5.12 -1.07 14.29
C ILE A 103 -6.18 -2.05 13.79
N GLU A 104 -6.92 -1.67 12.75
CA GLU A 104 -8.11 -2.37 12.28
C GLU A 104 -7.75 -3.64 11.49
N GLU A 105 -6.73 -3.57 10.63
CA GLU A 105 -6.40 -4.69 9.74
C GLU A 105 -5.29 -5.57 10.29
N ILE A 106 -4.22 -4.98 10.84
CA ILE A 106 -3.03 -5.75 11.23
C ILE A 106 -3.16 -6.32 12.64
N TYR A 107 -3.48 -5.49 13.63
CA TYR A 107 -3.53 -5.94 15.03
C TYR A 107 -4.79 -6.76 15.35
N SER A 108 -5.94 -6.46 14.74
CA SER A 108 -7.13 -7.30 14.88
C SER A 108 -6.89 -8.74 14.41
N HIS A 109 -6.22 -8.93 13.27
CA HIS A 109 -5.88 -10.26 12.76
C HIS A 109 -4.92 -11.05 13.67
N ARG A 110 -4.03 -10.38 14.40
CA ARG A 110 -3.12 -11.06 15.33
C ARG A 110 -3.84 -11.60 16.56
N GLU A 111 -4.82 -10.86 17.09
CA GLU A 111 -5.61 -11.32 18.24
C GLU A 111 -6.43 -12.56 17.89
N GLN A 112 -6.98 -12.64 16.68
CA GLN A 112 -7.76 -13.78 16.17
C GLN A 112 -6.95 -15.07 16.01
N ILE A 113 -5.64 -14.97 15.74
CA ILE A 113 -4.75 -16.15 15.60
C ILE A 113 -4.26 -16.64 16.97
N SER A 114 -4.27 -15.77 17.98
CA SER A 114 -3.82 -16.09 19.35
C SER A 114 -4.93 -16.55 20.30
N ALA A 115 -6.20 -16.53 19.86
CA ALA A 115 -7.38 -16.97 20.62
C ALA A 115 -7.78 -18.40 20.23
#